data_AF-A0A8H4UH47-F1
#
_entry.id   AF-A0A8H4UH47-F1
#
_cell.length_a   1.000
_cell.length_b   1.000
_cell.length_c   1.000
_cell.angle_alpha   90.00
_cell.angle_beta   90.00
_cell.angle_gamma   90.00
#
_symmetry.space_group_name_H-M   'P 1'
#
loop_
_entity.id
_entity.type
_entity.pdbx_description
1 polymer ?
#
loop_
_entity_poly.entity_id
_entity_poly.type
_entity_poly.pdbx_seq_one_letter_code
_entity_poly.pdbx_strand_id
1 'polypeptide(L)'
;GLIKSDKRNEQQEGVQLLSQIFRTALDRRRECLYYIALGNFKLGNYAEARRYNDLLLEHEPENLQAISLQQLIDDKVAKEGLMGVAIVGGVALAAGLIGGLLVR
;
A
#
# COMPACT_ATOMS: atom_id res chain seq x y z
N GLY A 1 -3.80 18.44 4.71
CA GLY A 1 -4.69 17.59 3.89
C GLY A 1 -5.09 16.38 4.72
N LEU A 2 -6.36 15.98 4.67
CA LEU A 2 -6.97 15.01 5.58
C LEU A 2 -6.19 13.68 5.72
N ILE A 3 -5.66 13.13 4.62
CA ILE A 3 -4.82 11.90 4.62
C ILE A 3 -3.47 12.07 5.35
N LYS A 4 -2.92 13.29 5.37
CA LYS A 4 -1.63 13.59 6.03
C LYS A 4 -1.79 13.89 7.53
N SER A 5 -3.01 14.02 8.03
CA SER A 5 -3.29 14.23 9.45
C SER A 5 -2.93 12.99 10.27
N ASP A 6 -2.64 13.17 11.56
CA ASP A 6 -2.44 12.08 12.52
C ASP A 6 -3.76 11.62 13.16
N LYS A 7 -4.85 12.36 12.96
CA LYS A 7 -6.16 11.99 13.49
C LYS A 7 -6.82 10.95 12.58
N ARG A 8 -7.14 9.79 13.16
CA ARG A 8 -7.80 8.68 12.45
C ARG A 8 -9.11 9.09 11.77
N ASN A 9 -9.94 9.91 12.43
CA ASN A 9 -11.21 10.37 11.86
C ASN A 9 -11.01 11.22 10.59
N GLU A 10 -10.02 12.13 10.61
CA GLU A 10 -9.68 12.94 9.44
C GLU A 10 -9.12 12.08 8.30
N GLN A 11 -8.32 11.06 8.62
CA GLN A 11 -7.84 10.10 7.61
C GLN A 11 -9.00 9.31 6.98
N GLN A 12 -9.95 8.84 7.78
CA GLN A 12 -11.14 8.12 7.29
C GLN A 12 -11.98 9.01 6.35
N GLU A 13 -12.26 10.23 6.77
CA GLU A 13 -12.98 11.21 5.95
C GLU A 13 -12.23 11.50 4.64
N GLY A 14 -10.90 11.67 4.71
CA GLY A 14 -10.06 11.84 3.54
C GLY A 14 -10.17 10.68 2.55
N VAL A 15 -10.13 9.42 3.04
CA VAL A 15 -10.27 8.23 2.18
C VAL A 15 -11.65 8.16 1.55
N GLN A 16 -12.72 8.50 2.30
CA GLN A 16 -14.08 8.52 1.77
C GLN A 16 -14.24 9.57 0.66
N LEU A 17 -13.77 10.79 0.88
CA LEU A 17 -13.84 11.87 -0.10
C LEU A 17 -13.06 11.52 -1.38
N LEU A 18 -11.85 10.98 -1.23
CA LEU A 18 -11.04 10.54 -2.37
C LEU A 18 -11.72 9.39 -3.14
N SER A 19 -12.34 8.45 -2.44
CA SER A 19 -13.06 7.34 -3.06
C SER A 19 -14.29 7.82 -3.84
N GLN A 20 -14.96 8.87 -3.36
CA GLN A 20 -16.05 9.52 -4.10
C GLN A 20 -15.53 10.21 -5.35
N ILE A 21 -14.48 11.02 -5.24
CA ILE A 21 -13.84 11.72 -6.37
C ILE A 21 -13.36 10.71 -7.43
N PHE A 22 -12.76 9.59 -7.01
CA PHE A 22 -12.31 8.53 -7.91
C PHE A 22 -13.43 7.95 -8.79
N ARG A 23 -14.67 7.91 -8.27
CA ARG A 23 -15.85 7.43 -9.02
C ARG A 23 -16.32 8.45 -10.04
N THR A 24 -16.22 9.76 -9.76
CA THR A 24 -16.75 10.84 -10.61
C THR A 24 -15.74 11.43 -11.60
N ALA A 25 -14.44 11.42 -11.28
CA ALA A 25 -13.41 12.08 -12.09
C ALA A 25 -12.43 11.06 -12.70
N LEU A 26 -12.77 10.52 -13.88
CA LEU A 26 -11.97 9.53 -14.61
C LEU A 26 -10.54 10.04 -14.89
N ASP A 27 -10.43 11.32 -15.20
CA ASP A 27 -9.21 11.98 -15.67
C ASP A 27 -8.14 12.12 -14.57
N ARG A 28 -8.56 12.06 -13.29
CA ARG A 28 -7.69 12.21 -12.10
C ARG A 28 -7.53 10.92 -11.30
N ARG A 29 -8.00 9.78 -11.83
CA ARG A 29 -7.98 8.49 -11.13
C ARG A 29 -6.57 8.10 -10.68
N ARG A 30 -5.55 8.34 -11.52
CA ARG A 30 -4.16 7.94 -11.25
C ARG A 30 -3.59 8.60 -9.98
N GLU A 31 -3.70 9.92 -9.86
CA GLU A 31 -3.27 10.64 -8.65
C GLU A 31 -4.09 10.23 -7.41
N CYS A 32 -5.37 9.92 -7.58
CA CYS A 32 -6.23 9.48 -6.47
C CYS A 32 -5.83 8.10 -5.94
N LEU A 33 -5.40 7.18 -6.81
CA LEU A 33 -5.01 5.82 -6.40
C LEU A 33 -3.93 5.83 -5.32
N TYR A 34 -2.90 6.66 -5.50
CA TYR A 34 -1.81 6.78 -4.53
C TYR A 34 -2.33 7.23 -3.15
N TYR A 35 -3.17 8.27 -3.10
CA TYR A 35 -3.68 8.78 -1.82
C TYR A 35 -4.71 7.85 -1.16
N ILE A 36 -5.48 7.10 -1.95
CA ILE A 36 -6.39 6.06 -1.43
C ILE A 36 -5.58 4.91 -0.83
N ALA A 37 -4.52 4.46 -1.52
CA ALA A 37 -3.61 3.43 -1.02
C ALA A 37 -2.94 3.88 0.29
N LEU A 38 -2.37 5.09 0.31
CA LEU A 38 -1.72 5.68 1.48
C LEU A 38 -2.68 5.85 2.67
N GLY A 39 -3.92 6.28 2.40
CA GLY A 39 -4.94 6.41 3.43
C GLY A 39 -5.34 5.06 4.04
N ASN A 40 -5.55 4.04 3.21
CA ASN A 40 -5.81 2.69 3.70
C ASN A 40 -4.63 2.11 4.49
N PHE A 41 -3.40 2.36 4.05
CA PHE A 41 -2.19 1.96 4.78
C PHE A 41 -2.15 2.58 6.19
N LYS A 42 -2.37 3.89 6.29
CA LYS A 42 -2.42 4.60 7.59
C LYS A 42 -3.53 4.09 8.51
N LEU A 43 -4.65 3.63 7.94
CA LEU A 43 -5.78 3.08 8.69
C LEU A 43 -5.59 1.61 9.11
N GLY A 44 -4.51 0.96 8.67
CA GLY A 44 -4.24 -0.47 8.91
C GLY A 44 -4.94 -1.40 7.92
N ASN A 45 -5.61 -0.87 6.90
CA ASN A 45 -6.30 -1.64 5.87
C ASN A 45 -5.31 -2.10 4.78
N TYR A 46 -4.33 -2.93 5.14
CA TYR A 46 -3.20 -3.24 4.25
C TYR A 46 -3.60 -3.97 2.95
N ALA A 47 -4.64 -4.80 3.00
CA ALA A 47 -5.15 -5.48 1.80
C ALA A 47 -5.68 -4.48 0.75
N GLU A 48 -6.49 -3.52 1.17
CA GLU A 48 -6.98 -2.46 0.27
C GLU A 48 -5.86 -1.52 -0.14
N ALA A 49 -4.95 -1.16 0.78
CA ALA A 49 -3.79 -0.35 0.46
C ALA A 49 -2.98 -0.95 -0.68
N ARG A 50 -2.71 -2.25 -0.61
CA ARG A 50 -2.01 -2.98 -1.67
C ARG A 50 -2.80 -2.98 -2.97
N ARG A 51 -4.08 -3.35 -2.94
CA ARG A 51 -4.92 -3.43 -4.14
C ARG A 51 -4.90 -2.14 -4.95
N TYR A 52 -5.01 -0.99 -4.28
CA TYR A 52 -4.96 0.31 -4.97
C TYR A 52 -3.54 0.69 -5.43
N ASN A 53 -2.50 0.29 -4.70
CA ASN A 53 -1.12 0.55 -5.07
C ASN A 53 -0.65 -0.29 -6.27
N ASP A 54 -1.04 -1.57 -6.31
CA ASP A 54 -0.77 -2.47 -7.44
C ASP A 54 -1.44 -1.93 -8.71
N LEU A 55 -2.71 -1.50 -8.62
CA LEU A 55 -3.41 -0.87 -9.75
C LEU A 55 -2.73 0.41 -10.24
N LEU A 56 -2.10 1.19 -9.34
CA LEU A 56 -1.31 2.34 -9.75
C LEU A 56 -0.03 1.92 -10.47
N LEU A 57 0.68 0.89 -9.99
CA LEU A 57 1.90 0.37 -10.61
C LEU A 57 1.64 -0.32 -11.96
N GLU A 58 0.47 -0.93 -12.17
CA GLU A 58 0.05 -1.43 -13.48
C GLU A 58 -0.03 -0.31 -14.52
N HIS A 59 -0.41 0.90 -14.12
CA HIS A 59 -0.48 2.06 -14.99
C HIS A 59 0.82 2.86 -15.06
N GLU A 60 1.56 2.96 -13.96
CA GLU A 60 2.78 3.75 -13.82
C GLU A 60 3.86 2.94 -13.09
N PRO A 61 4.47 1.95 -13.77
CA PRO A 61 5.40 1.01 -13.14
C PRO A 61 6.68 1.67 -12.61
N GLU A 62 7.05 2.84 -13.14
CA GLU A 62 8.23 3.61 -12.70
C GLU A 62 7.89 4.63 -11.59
N ASN A 63 6.67 4.62 -11.06
CA ASN A 63 6.24 5.55 -10.02
C ASN A 63 6.93 5.24 -8.69
N LEU A 64 8.00 5.97 -8.39
CA LEU A 64 8.82 5.78 -7.20
C LEU A 64 8.01 5.88 -5.89
N GLN A 65 6.96 6.72 -5.84
CA GLN A 65 6.13 6.85 -4.64
C GLN A 65 5.32 5.56 -4.40
N ALA A 66 4.75 4.99 -5.45
CA ALA A 66 4.01 3.75 -5.38
C ALA A 66 4.92 2.56 -5.05
N ILE A 67 6.12 2.50 -5.64
CA ILE A 67 7.13 1.47 -5.33
C ILE A 67 7.53 1.54 -3.84
N SER A 68 7.82 2.73 -3.33
CA SER A 68 8.14 2.90 -1.90
C SER A 68 6.97 2.53 -0.99
N LEU A 69 5.73 2.88 -1.37
CA LEU A 69 4.54 2.50 -0.60
C LEU A 69 4.34 0.97 -0.60
N GLN A 70 4.64 0.29 -1.70
CA GLN A 70 4.57 -1.17 -1.81
C GLN A 70 5.43 -1.84 -0.74
N GLN A 71 6.70 -1.43 -0.64
CA GLN A 71 7.67 -1.94 0.32
C GLN A 71 7.20 -1.71 1.77
N LEU A 72 6.67 -0.51 2.06
CA LEU A 72 6.12 -0.21 3.39
C LEU A 72 4.92 -1.11 3.75
N ILE A 73 4.05 -1.41 2.79
CA ILE A 73 2.93 -2.34 3.00
C ILE A 73 3.46 -3.75 3.25
N ASP A 74 4.44 -4.22 2.47
CA ASP A 74 5.05 -5.56 2.63
C ASP A 74 5.68 -5.73 4.02
N ASP A 75 6.47 -4.75 4.46
CA ASP A 75 7.11 -4.74 5.77
C ASP A 75 6.08 -4.79 6.91
N LYS A 76 4.97 -4.06 6.78
CA LYS A 76 3.90 -4.04 7.78
C LYS A 76 3.13 -5.35 7.85
N VAL A 77 2.77 -5.92 6.71
CA VAL A 77 2.06 -7.20 6.65
C VAL A 77 2.93 -8.33 7.22
N ALA A 78 4.23 -8.34 6.88
CA ALA A 78 5.19 -9.29 7.43
C ALA A 78 5.34 -9.14 8.95
N LYS A 79 5.44 -7.90 9.45
CA LYS A 79 5.60 -7.62 10.89
C LYS A 79 4.36 -7.98 11.71
N GLU A 80 3.17 -7.75 11.19
CA GLU A 80 1.92 -8.02 11.90
C GLU A 80 1.50 -9.50 11.82
N GLY A 81 2.32 -10.37 11.23
CA GLY A 81 2.02 -11.80 11.15
C GLY A 81 0.79 -12.12 10.30
N LEU A 82 0.37 -11.19 9.44
CA LEU A 82 -0.71 -11.33 8.48
C LEU A 82 -0.27 -12.21 7.29
N MET A 83 0.40 -13.33 7.59
CA MET A 83 0.89 -14.36 6.67
C MET A 83 -0.22 -15.01 5.82
N GLY A 84 -1.49 -14.73 6.12
CA GLY A 84 -2.65 -15.20 5.37
C GLY A 84 -3.00 -14.35 4.15
N VAL A 85 -2.50 -13.12 4.03
CA VAL A 85 -2.57 -12.38 2.77
C VAL A 85 -1.35 -12.81 1.96
N ALA A 86 -1.50 -13.92 1.22
CA ALA A 86 -0.52 -14.33 0.22
C ALA A 86 -0.49 -13.25 -0.86
N ILE A 87 0.33 -12.24 -0.62
CA ILE A 87 0.63 -11.18 -1.56
C ILE A 87 1.53 -11.80 -2.62
N VAL A 88 0.91 -12.34 -3.65
CA VAL A 88 1.61 -12.82 -4.84
C VAL A 88 1.97 -11.58 -5.64
N GLY A 89 3.11 -10.97 -5.29
CA GLY A 89 3.58 -9.72 -5.88
C GLY A 89 5.10 -9.67 -5.95
N GLY A 90 5.71 -10.67 -6.60
CA GLY A 90 7.00 -10.58 -7.29
C GLY A 90 8.31 -10.32 -6.52
N VAL A 91 8.30 -9.75 -5.31
CA VAL A 91 9.55 -9.47 -4.57
C VAL A 91 9.40 -9.88 -3.11
N ALA A 92 9.62 -11.17 -2.86
CA ALA A 92 9.99 -11.62 -1.52
C ALA A 92 11.44 -11.21 -1.28
N LEU A 93 11.67 -10.04 -0.68
CA LEU A 93 13.00 -9.72 -0.14
C LEU A 93 13.29 -10.76 0.95
N ALA A 94 14.20 -11.68 0.62
CA ALA A 94 14.66 -12.75 1.48
C ALA A 94 15.29 -12.17 2.74
N ALA A 95 14.51 -12.04 3.80
CA ALA A 95 15.01 -11.85 5.16
C ALA A 95 15.62 -13.16 5.67
N GLY A 96 16.75 -13.58 5.08
CA GLY A 96 17.34 -14.90 5.36
C GLY A 96 18.76 -15.11 4.85
N LEU A 97 19.62 -14.08 4.81
CA LEU A 97 21.05 -14.25 4.51
C LEU A 97 21.98 -14.15 5.73
N ILE A 98 21.46 -14.36 6.95
CA ILE A 98 22.30 -14.49 8.14
C ILE A 98 21.80 -15.68 8.97
N GLY A 99 22.26 -16.90 8.67
CA GLY A 99 21.97 -18.04 9.56
C GLY A 99 22.13 -19.47 9.02
N GLY A 100 22.59 -19.69 7.79
CA GLY A 100 22.54 -21.02 7.17
C GLY A 100 23.82 -21.54 6.51
N LEU A 101 24.98 -20.97 6.83
CA LEU A 101 26.22 -21.76 6.76
C LEU A 101 26.13 -22.72 7.96
N LEU A 102 26.00 -24.04 7.71
CA LEU A 102 25.94 -25.18 8.67
C LEU A 102 24.57 -25.86 8.82
N VAL A 103 24.16 -26.67 7.84
CA VAL A 103 23.64 -28.03 8.11
C VAL A 103 24.10 -28.95 6.98
N ARG A 104 25.15 -29.72 7.30
CA ARG A 104 25.75 -30.92 6.67
C ARG A 104 25.78 -31.07 5.15
#